data_AF-A0A8H4TNF7-F1
#
_entry.id   AF-A0A8H4TNF7-F1
#
_cell.length_a   1.000
_cell.length_b   1.000
_cell.length_c   1.000
_cell.angle_alpha   90.00
_cell.angle_beta   90.00
_cell.angle_gamma   90.00
#
_symmetry.space_group_name_H-M   'P 1'
#
loop_
_entity.id
_entity.type
_entity.pdbx_description
1 polymer ?
#
loop_
_entity_poly.entity_id
_entity_poly.type
_entity_poly.pdbx_seq_one_letter_code
_entity_poly.pdbx_strand_id
1 'polypeptide(L)'
;MVEAYKKWVLVNLLENGTTASVPKITSPVALKTYRALGRPYDALSTTFISGKWERLRDEVEIGDTIWRNDNNNGLVQQVLLTFRKKAVRNLGNTFAAVTTANVSQRALSNSMNVQETERYIVALTAQEGFSTSLIHLSKDPNTSMLRFLTGQSSEPSIEL
;
A
#
# COMPACT_ATOMS: atom_id res chain seq x y z
N MET A 1 3.13 0.77 26.36
CA MET A 1 3.76 1.90 25.62
C MET A 1 4.57 1.44 24.41
N VAL A 2 5.50 0.48 24.51
CA VAL A 2 6.26 -0.03 23.34
C VAL A 2 5.33 -0.68 22.30
N GLU A 3 4.38 -1.51 22.73
CA GLU A 3 3.38 -2.10 21.82
C GLU A 3 2.52 -1.05 21.08
N ALA A 4 2.25 0.07 21.74
CA ALA A 4 1.54 1.18 21.12
C ALA A 4 2.42 1.85 20.06
N TYR A 5 3.72 2.00 20.30
CA TYR A 5 4.67 2.50 19.29
C TYR A 5 4.72 1.59 18.06
N LYS A 6 4.87 0.27 18.25
CA LYS A 6 4.89 -0.72 17.16
C LYS A 6 3.64 -0.63 16.30
N LYS A 7 2.45 -0.64 16.92
CA LYS A 7 1.17 -0.50 16.22
C LYS A 7 1.00 0.88 15.58
N TRP A 8 1.47 1.94 16.23
CA TRP A 8 1.45 3.29 15.66
C TRP A 8 2.26 3.36 14.37
N VAL A 9 3.43 2.72 14.28
CA VAL A 9 4.19 2.64 13.02
C VAL A 9 3.35 1.98 11.92
N LEU A 10 2.77 0.80 12.19
CA LEU A 10 1.97 0.07 11.20
C LEU A 10 0.75 0.86 10.74
N VAL A 11 -0.02 1.42 11.68
CA VAL A 11 -1.23 2.19 11.38
C VAL A 11 -0.90 3.41 10.53
N ASN A 12 0.22 4.09 10.80
CA ASN A 12 0.67 5.20 9.96
C ASN A 12 1.00 4.77 8.53
N LEU A 13 1.60 3.60 8.33
CA LEU A 13 1.83 3.06 6.98
C LEU A 13 0.50 2.73 6.28
N LEU A 14 -0.49 2.21 7.01
CA LEU A 14 -1.79 1.86 6.46
C LEU A 14 -2.61 3.09 6.05
N GLU A 15 -2.60 4.13 6.87
CA GLU A 15 -3.39 5.34 6.67
C GLU A 15 -2.68 6.35 5.76
N ASN A 16 -1.43 6.69 6.09
CA ASN A 16 -0.69 7.79 5.46
C ASN A 16 0.33 7.29 4.42
N GLY A 17 0.65 5.98 4.42
CA GLY A 17 1.68 5.42 3.55
C GLY A 17 3.09 5.95 3.85
N THR A 18 3.31 6.46 5.07
CA THR A 18 4.57 6.95 5.63
C THR A 18 4.49 6.89 7.16
N THR A 19 5.58 7.19 7.88
CA THR A 19 5.54 7.37 9.33
C THR A 19 5.34 8.84 9.68
N ALA A 20 4.32 9.15 10.50
CA ALA A 20 4.12 10.50 11.02
C ALA A 20 5.19 10.87 12.06
N SER A 21 5.21 12.13 12.48
CA SER A 21 6.00 12.52 13.65
C SER A 21 5.36 11.98 14.94
N VAL A 22 6.19 11.50 15.86
CA VAL A 22 5.72 11.02 17.17
C VAL A 22 5.15 12.22 17.95
N PRO A 23 4.06 12.04 18.73
CA PRO A 23 3.47 13.13 19.50
C PRO A 23 4.51 13.85 20.38
N LYS A 24 4.49 15.19 20.36
CA LYS A 24 5.45 16.06 21.06
C LYS A 24 5.54 15.79 22.58
N ILE A 25 4.48 15.24 23.17
CA ILE A 25 4.44 14.88 24.59
C ILE A 25 5.30 13.64 24.93
N THR A 26 5.80 12.92 23.92
CA THR A 26 6.63 11.74 24.13
C THR A 26 8.04 12.15 24.55
N SER A 27 8.46 11.73 25.75
CA SER A 27 9.82 11.98 26.23
C SER A 27 10.88 11.45 25.25
N PRO A 28 11.95 12.22 24.94
CA PRO A 28 13.03 11.77 24.04
C PRO A 28 13.70 10.47 24.51
N VAL A 29 13.85 10.29 25.82
CA VAL A 29 14.43 9.07 26.40
C VAL A 29 13.51 7.87 26.14
N ALA A 30 12.20 8.05 26.36
CA ALA A 30 11.21 7.01 26.08
C ALA A 30 11.18 6.66 24.59
N LEU A 31 11.21 7.66 23.71
CA LEU A 31 11.25 7.46 22.26
C LEU A 31 12.48 6.65 21.83
N LYS A 32 13.66 6.94 22.39
CA LYS A 32 14.88 6.16 22.10
C LYS A 32 14.69 4.70 22.48
N THR A 33 14.11 4.41 23.64
CA THR A 33 13.78 3.04 24.08
C THR A 33 12.76 2.39 23.16
N TYR A 34 11.71 3.11 22.75
CA TYR A 34 10.68 2.57 21.86
C TYR A 34 11.25 2.20 20.48
N ARG A 35 12.08 3.06 19.89
CA ARG A 35 12.80 2.76 18.63
C ARG A 35 13.77 1.59 18.77
N ALA A 36 14.48 1.50 19.89
CA ALA A 36 15.39 0.39 20.13
C ALA A 36 14.66 -0.96 20.16
N LEU A 37 13.51 -1.01 20.85
CA LEU A 37 12.68 -2.23 20.99
C LEU A 37 11.77 -2.47 19.77
N GLY A 38 11.44 -1.43 19.02
CA GLY A 38 10.60 -1.44 17.83
C GLY A 38 11.38 -1.47 16.53
N ARG A 39 12.70 -1.70 16.56
CA ARG A 39 13.59 -1.65 15.39
C ARG A 39 13.08 -2.44 14.17
N PRO A 40 12.52 -3.65 14.32
CA PRO A 40 11.95 -4.38 13.17
C PRO A 40 10.80 -3.61 12.49
N TYR A 41 9.96 -2.91 13.27
CA TYR A 41 8.87 -2.10 12.72
C TYR A 41 9.39 -0.85 12.02
N ASP A 42 10.44 -0.22 12.55
CA ASP A 42 11.10 0.92 11.90
C ASP A 42 11.76 0.51 10.58
N ALA A 43 12.39 -0.67 10.54
CA ALA A 43 12.97 -1.26 9.33
C ALA A 43 11.89 -1.55 8.28
N LEU A 44 10.80 -2.22 8.68
CA LEU A 44 9.63 -2.46 7.83
C LEU A 44 9.07 -1.16 7.23
N SER A 45 8.91 -0.12 8.06
CA SER A 45 8.50 1.22 7.62
C SER A 45 9.44 1.80 6.57
N THR A 46 10.74 1.73 6.82
CA THR A 46 11.76 2.26 5.91
C THR A 46 11.70 1.54 4.56
N THR A 47 11.55 0.21 4.58
CA THR A 47 11.44 -0.60 3.37
C THR A 47 10.15 -0.31 2.61
N PHE A 48 9.03 -0.13 3.29
CA PHE A 48 7.76 0.30 2.69
C PHE A 48 7.91 1.65 1.97
N ILE A 49 8.52 2.64 2.63
CA ILE A 49 8.71 3.98 2.06
C ILE A 49 9.68 3.95 0.85
N SER A 50 10.64 3.02 0.84
CA SER A 50 11.58 2.86 -0.27
C SER A 50 10.95 2.43 -1.59
N GLY A 51 9.71 1.91 -1.56
CA GLY A 51 8.95 1.58 -2.77
C GLY A 51 9.39 0.28 -3.48
N LYS A 52 10.13 -0.61 -2.82
CA LYS A 52 10.58 -1.89 -3.41
C LYS A 52 9.79 -3.08 -2.85
N TRP A 53 8.95 -3.69 -3.69
CA TRP A 53 8.08 -4.79 -3.29
C TRP A 53 8.83 -6.00 -2.74
N GLU A 54 9.89 -6.44 -3.43
CA GLU A 54 10.66 -7.64 -3.07
C GLU A 54 11.28 -7.45 -1.69
N ARG A 55 11.93 -6.29 -1.48
CA ARG A 55 12.52 -5.97 -0.18
C ARG A 55 11.48 -5.95 0.93
N LEU A 56 10.30 -5.38 0.67
CA LEU A 56 9.24 -5.31 1.67
C LEU A 56 8.73 -6.71 2.03
N ARG A 57 8.52 -7.56 1.02
CA ARG A 57 8.11 -8.96 1.23
C ARG A 57 9.17 -9.73 2.03
N ASP A 58 10.44 -9.61 1.65
CA ASP A 58 11.54 -10.31 2.31
C ASP A 58 11.68 -9.86 3.78
N GLU A 59 11.52 -8.55 4.07
CA GLU A 59 11.52 -8.02 5.44
C GLU A 59 10.36 -8.59 6.28
N VAL A 60 9.16 -8.72 5.69
CA VAL A 60 8.01 -9.34 6.37
C VAL A 60 8.28 -10.81 6.66
N GLU A 61 8.88 -11.55 5.72
CA GLU A 61 9.20 -12.97 5.89
C GLU A 61 10.25 -13.18 6.98
N ILE A 62 11.34 -12.41 6.96
CA ILE A 62 12.40 -12.45 7.97
C ILE A 62 11.83 -12.20 9.38
N GLY A 63 10.87 -11.29 9.51
CA GLY A 63 10.26 -10.95 10.79
C GLY A 63 9.06 -11.79 11.21
N ASP A 64 8.66 -12.86 10.48
CA ASP A 64 7.39 -13.58 10.72
C ASP A 64 7.17 -13.96 12.19
N THR A 65 8.21 -14.48 12.84
CA THR A 65 8.16 -14.85 14.27
C THR A 65 7.91 -13.64 15.18
N ILE A 66 8.50 -12.49 14.87
CA ILE A 66 8.36 -11.24 15.63
C ILE A 66 6.91 -10.73 15.52
N TRP A 67 6.37 -10.68 14.30
CA TRP A 67 5.01 -10.17 14.06
C TRP A 67 3.95 -11.02 14.75
N ARG A 68 4.15 -12.35 14.79
CA ARG A 68 3.26 -13.28 15.48
C ARG A 68 3.35 -13.15 16.99
N ASN A 69 4.56 -13.11 17.54
CA ASN A 69 4.77 -12.96 18.99
C ASN A 69 4.17 -11.65 19.52
N ASP A 70 4.27 -10.58 18.72
CA ASP A 70 3.69 -9.28 19.05
C ASP A 70 2.18 -9.17 18.72
N ASN A 71 1.56 -10.24 18.19
CA ASN A 71 0.16 -10.27 17.73
C ASN A 71 -0.18 -9.18 16.70
N ASN A 72 0.77 -8.82 15.84
CA ASN A 72 0.63 -7.78 14.82
C ASN A 72 0.62 -8.35 13.39
N ASN A 73 0.72 -9.67 13.19
CA ASN A 73 0.79 -10.27 11.86
C ASN A 73 -0.33 -9.81 10.91
N GLY A 74 -1.57 -9.71 11.39
CA GLY A 74 -2.68 -9.21 10.55
C GLY A 74 -2.46 -7.79 10.02
N LEU A 75 -1.95 -6.89 10.86
CA LEU A 75 -1.60 -5.52 10.44
C LEU A 75 -0.45 -5.52 9.43
N VAL A 76 0.56 -6.36 9.63
CA VAL A 76 1.69 -6.49 8.70
C VAL A 76 1.23 -7.02 7.33
N GLN A 77 0.30 -7.98 7.29
CA GLN A 77 -0.31 -8.42 6.03
C GLN A 77 -1.10 -7.30 5.35
N GLN A 78 -1.83 -6.49 6.11
CA GLN A 78 -2.51 -5.31 5.58
C GLN A 78 -1.53 -4.27 5.01
N VAL A 79 -0.33 -4.13 5.57
CA VAL A 79 0.72 -3.25 5.03
C VAL A 79 1.15 -3.70 3.64
N LEU A 80 1.34 -5.02 3.41
CA LEU A 80 1.65 -5.56 2.08
C LEU A 80 0.52 -5.29 1.06
N LEU A 81 -0.73 -5.49 1.47
CA LEU A 81 -1.90 -5.22 0.62
C LEU A 81 -2.00 -3.73 0.28
N THR A 82 -1.79 -2.87 1.27
CA THR A 82 -1.80 -1.41 1.11
C THR A 82 -0.68 -0.94 0.19
N PHE A 83 0.52 -1.52 0.31
CA PHE A 83 1.64 -1.22 -0.58
C PHE A 83 1.27 -1.47 -2.05
N ARG A 84 0.74 -2.66 -2.36
CA ARG A 84 0.31 -3.02 -3.73
C ARG A 84 -0.81 -2.10 -4.23
N LYS A 85 -1.82 -1.83 -3.39
CA LYS A 85 -2.91 -0.90 -3.73
C LYS A 85 -2.37 0.49 -4.07
N LYS A 86 -1.45 1.00 -3.26
CA LYS A 86 -0.77 2.30 -3.48
C LYS A 86 0.05 2.29 -4.76
N ALA A 87 0.78 1.22 -5.05
CA ALA A 87 1.56 1.08 -6.27
C ALA A 87 0.67 1.15 -7.53
N VAL A 88 -0.46 0.44 -7.55
CA VAL A 88 -1.42 0.53 -8.66
C VAL A 88 -2.05 1.91 -8.74
N ARG A 89 -2.44 2.52 -7.60
CA ARG A 89 -2.97 3.90 -7.56
C ARG A 89 -1.99 4.91 -8.16
N ASN A 90 -0.70 4.79 -7.84
CA ASN A 90 0.33 5.71 -8.30
C ASN A 90 0.52 5.70 -9.82
N LEU A 91 0.16 4.62 -10.52
CA LEU A 91 0.15 4.61 -11.98
C LEU A 91 -0.83 5.66 -12.54
N GLY A 92 -1.95 5.90 -11.85
CA GLY A 92 -2.94 6.92 -12.23
C GLY A 92 -2.41 8.36 -12.19
N ASN A 93 -1.29 8.62 -11.51
CA ASN A 93 -0.65 9.94 -11.50
C ASN A 93 0.05 10.27 -12.83
N THR A 94 0.35 9.26 -13.64
CA THR A 94 1.07 9.42 -14.92
C THR A 94 0.28 8.89 -16.11
N PHE A 95 -0.58 7.90 -15.91
CA PHE A 95 -1.29 7.21 -16.97
C PHE A 95 -2.81 7.30 -16.79
N ALA A 96 -3.52 7.71 -17.84
CA ALA A 96 -4.99 7.63 -17.86
C ALA A 96 -5.48 6.18 -18.03
N ALA A 97 -4.72 5.34 -18.71
CA ALA A 97 -4.99 3.91 -18.84
C ALA A 97 -3.70 3.09 -18.97
N VAL A 98 -3.69 1.88 -18.42
CA VAL A 98 -2.53 0.96 -18.40
C VAL A 98 -3.00 -0.47 -18.66
N THR A 99 -2.30 -1.22 -19.51
CA THR A 99 -2.61 -2.64 -19.75
C THR A 99 -2.39 -3.48 -18.48
N THR A 100 -3.17 -4.54 -18.28
CA THR A 100 -3.02 -5.45 -17.13
C THR A 100 -1.60 -6.00 -17.00
N ALA A 101 -0.94 -6.32 -18.13
CA ALA A 101 0.46 -6.75 -18.15
C ALA A 101 1.42 -5.67 -17.63
N ASN A 102 1.22 -4.40 -18.03
CA ASN A 102 2.02 -3.29 -17.53
C ASN A 102 1.72 -2.98 -16.06
N VAL A 103 0.49 -3.19 -15.57
CA VAL A 103 0.17 -3.07 -14.14
C VAL A 103 0.96 -4.12 -13.35
N SER A 104 0.96 -5.38 -13.80
CA SER A 104 1.74 -6.45 -13.16
C SER A 104 3.23 -6.09 -13.11
N GLN A 105 3.80 -5.68 -14.25
CA GLN A 105 5.22 -5.36 -14.34
C GLN A 105 5.62 -4.13 -13.52
N ARG A 106 4.87 -3.02 -13.64
CA ARG A 106 5.30 -1.71 -13.11
C ARG A 106 4.88 -1.47 -11.66
N ALA A 107 3.72 -1.99 -11.25
CA ALA A 107 3.21 -1.77 -9.89
C ALA A 107 3.35 -2.99 -8.98
N LEU A 108 3.32 -4.20 -9.54
CA LEU A 108 3.30 -5.44 -8.77
C LEU A 108 4.58 -6.28 -8.94
N SER A 109 5.60 -5.73 -9.62
CA SER A 109 6.89 -6.39 -9.90
C SER A 109 6.76 -7.80 -10.49
N ASN A 110 5.80 -8.04 -11.38
CA ASN A 110 5.49 -9.36 -11.93
C ASN A 110 5.22 -10.44 -10.86
N SER A 111 4.81 -10.05 -9.64
CA SER A 111 4.48 -11.00 -8.58
C SER A 111 3.17 -11.76 -8.79
N MET A 112 2.43 -11.42 -9.84
CA MET A 112 1.15 -12.03 -10.22
C MET A 112 1.12 -12.25 -11.73
N ASN A 113 0.51 -13.35 -12.18
CA ASN A 113 0.25 -13.54 -13.61
C ASN A 113 -0.85 -12.57 -14.11
N VAL A 114 -1.12 -12.56 -15.42
CA VAL A 114 -2.08 -11.63 -16.03
C VAL A 114 -3.49 -11.83 -15.46
N GLN A 115 -3.93 -13.09 -15.32
CA GLN A 115 -5.27 -13.43 -14.82
C GLN A 115 -5.45 -13.05 -13.34
N GLU A 116 -4.44 -13.30 -12.52
CA GLU A 116 -4.40 -12.88 -11.11
C GLU A 116 -4.40 -11.37 -10.97
N THR A 117 -3.63 -10.68 -11.82
CA THR A 117 -3.59 -9.21 -11.84
C THR A 117 -4.96 -8.65 -12.22
N GLU A 118 -5.64 -9.25 -13.18
CA GLU A 118 -7.00 -8.84 -13.57
C GLU A 118 -7.99 -9.02 -12.41
N ARG A 119 -8.00 -10.20 -11.77
CA ARG A 119 -8.84 -10.44 -10.58
C ARG A 119 -8.53 -9.46 -9.45
N TYR A 120 -7.25 -9.16 -9.24
CA TYR A 120 -6.82 -8.19 -8.25
C TYR A 120 -7.31 -6.78 -8.58
N ILE A 121 -7.22 -6.35 -9.84
CA ILE A 121 -7.75 -5.07 -10.29
C ILE A 121 -9.27 -5.01 -10.11
N VAL A 122 -10.01 -6.06 -10.46
CA VAL A 122 -11.47 -6.12 -10.24
C VAL A 122 -11.79 -5.98 -8.76
N ALA A 123 -11.09 -6.72 -7.89
CA ALA A 123 -11.25 -6.60 -6.44
C ALA A 123 -10.92 -5.19 -5.93
N LEU A 124 -9.90 -4.53 -6.50
CA LEU A 124 -9.55 -3.15 -6.18
C LEU A 124 -10.64 -2.15 -6.63
N THR A 125 -11.23 -2.34 -7.81
CA THR A 125 -12.28 -1.45 -8.34
C THR A 125 -13.56 -1.50 -7.51
N ALA A 126 -13.83 -2.63 -6.85
CA ALA A 126 -14.96 -2.78 -5.95
C ALA A 126 -14.76 -2.10 -4.58
N GLN A 127 -13.53 -1.68 -4.25
CA GLN A 127 -13.26 -0.97 -3.00
C GLN A 127 -13.58 0.52 -3.13
N GLU A 128 -14.14 1.10 -2.07
CA GLU A 128 -14.37 2.54 -1.99
C GLU A 128 -13.06 3.34 -2.15
N GLY A 129 -13.15 4.49 -2.84
CA GLY A 129 -12.01 5.39 -3.05
C GLY A 129 -10.97 4.91 -4.09
N PHE A 130 -11.35 4.00 -5.00
CA PHE A 130 -10.50 3.58 -6.12
C PHE A 130 -11.24 3.73 -7.46
N SER A 131 -11.42 4.98 -7.90
CA SER A 131 -12.11 5.37 -9.13
C SER A 131 -11.38 4.87 -10.39
N THR A 132 -11.63 3.63 -10.76
CA THR A 132 -11.03 2.97 -11.91
C THR A 132 -12.04 2.07 -12.60
N SER A 133 -11.81 1.78 -13.88
CA SER A 133 -12.64 0.88 -14.67
C SER A 133 -11.74 -0.07 -15.45
N LEU A 134 -12.05 -1.36 -15.40
CA LEU A 134 -11.41 -2.35 -16.28
C LEU A 134 -12.14 -2.37 -17.63
N ILE A 135 -11.39 -2.30 -18.72
CA ILE A 135 -11.93 -2.32 -20.09
C ILE A 135 -11.29 -3.50 -20.83
N HIS A 136 -12.11 -4.33 -21.45
CA HIS A 136 -11.66 -5.40 -22.34
C HIS A 136 -11.74 -4.91 -23.79
N LEU A 137 -10.59 -4.73 -24.45
CA LEU A 137 -10.55 -4.24 -25.84
C LEU A 137 -10.79 -5.34 -26.90
N SER A 138 -10.69 -6.62 -26.51
CA SER A 138 -10.92 -7.77 -27.38
C SER A 138 -11.41 -8.98 -26.55
N LYS A 139 -11.80 -10.07 -27.22
CA LYS A 139 -12.03 -11.38 -26.61
C LYS A 139 -10.74 -12.02 -26.06
N ASP A 140 -9.58 -11.45 -26.39
CA ASP A 140 -8.29 -11.88 -25.86
C ASP A 140 -8.03 -11.27 -24.46
N PRO A 141 -7.87 -12.08 -23.41
CA PRO A 141 -7.61 -11.62 -22.04
C PRO A 141 -6.33 -10.79 -21.90
N ASN A 142 -5.39 -10.89 -22.84
CA ASN A 142 -4.17 -10.07 -22.80
C ASN A 142 -4.37 -8.60 -23.20
N THR A 143 -5.56 -8.23 -23.66
CA THR A 143 -5.89 -6.86 -24.08
C THR A 143 -6.65 -6.04 -23.03
N SER A 144 -6.85 -6.59 -21.82
CA SER A 144 -7.48 -5.89 -20.72
C SER A 144 -6.66 -4.66 -20.28
N MET A 145 -7.34 -3.53 -20.06
CA MET A 145 -6.73 -2.27 -19.62
C MET A 145 -7.44 -1.70 -18.40
N LEU A 146 -6.65 -1.29 -17.41
CA LEU A 146 -7.09 -0.49 -16.27
C LEU A 146 -7.14 0.98 -16.67
N ARG A 147 -8.33 1.57 -16.72
CA ARG A 147 -8.55 3.01 -16.90
C ARG A 147 -8.72 3.69 -15.55
N PHE A 148 -7.95 4.75 -15.31
CA PHE A 148 -8.10 5.60 -14.14
C PHE A 148 -9.17 6.66 -14.43
N LEU A 149 -10.19 6.71 -13.58
CA LEU A 149 -11.24 7.72 -13.67
C LEU A 149 -10.78 8.90 -12.82
N THR A 150 -10.25 9.93 -13.48
CA THR A 150 -10.03 11.22 -12.82
C THR A 150 -11.36 11.72 -12.28
N GLY A 151 -11.44 11.94 -10.97
CA GLY A 151 -12.64 12.52 -10.37
C GLY A 151 -13.03 13.80 -11.11
N GLN A 152 -14.32 13.91 -11.42
CA GLN A 152 -14.95 15.18 -11.73
C GLN A 152 -14.45 16.19 -10.72
N SER A 153 -13.81 17.24 -11.22
CA SER A 153 -13.64 18.49 -10.48
C SER A 153 -14.96 18.81 -9.81
N SER A 154 -14.94 18.98 -8.49
CA SER A 154 -15.94 19.69 -7.73
C SER A 154 -16.48 20.86 -8.56
N GLU A 155 -17.73 20.76 -9.01
CA GLU A 155 -18.47 21.95 -9.46
C GLU A 155 -18.47 22.93 -8.29
N PRO A 156 -18.08 24.19 -8.49
CA PRO A 156 -18.26 25.19 -7.46
C PRO A 156 -19.77 25.41 -7.33
N SER A 157 -20.33 25.06 -6.17
CA SER A 157 -21.66 25.51 -5.78
C SER A 157 -21.67 27.04 -5.87
N ILE A 158 -22.34 27.56 -6.89
CA ILE A 158 -22.67 28.98 -6.96
C ILE A 158 -23.76 29.20 -5.92
N GLU A 159 -23.40 29.86 -4.81
CA GLU A 159 -24.37 30.46 -3.90
C GLU A 159 -25.15 31.56 -4.65
N LEU A 160 -26.48 31.47 -4.60
CA LEU A 160 -27.44 32.54 -4.90
C LEU A 160 -28.37 32.67 -3.71
#